data_AF-A0AAU8S813-F1
#
_entry.id   AF-A0AAU8S813-F1
#
_cell.length_a   1.000
_cell.length_b   1.000
_cell.length_c   1.000
_cell.angle_alpha   90.00
_cell.angle_beta   90.00
_cell.angle_gamma   90.00
#
_symmetry.space_group_name_H-M   'P 1'
#
loop_
_entity.id
_entity.type
_entity.pdbx_description
1 polymer ?
#
loop_
_entity_poly.entity_id
_entity_poly.type
_entity_poly.pdbx_seq_one_letter_code
_entity_poly.pdbx_strand_id
1 'polypeptide(L)'
;MTAAPLTLTEPGRCKRLKAASSSDHDQVDKLVMAAQPFADRERYACFLQVQHRFHGSLLSLYRDEALNLRLPGLVRLSRFAAVEDDLRDLGLPLPELPRQVCASAAQALGWLYCSEGSNLGAAFLFKQTQRLGLNGDEGARHLAPHPDGRALHWREFVARLDGLVLNDEEEAEVIVGAIAAFDSYRAHLREVFASQ
;
A
#
# COMPACT_ATOMS: atom_id res chain seq x y z
N MET A 1 -27.55 3.20 43.60
CA MET A 1 -27.72 2.49 42.33
C MET A 1 -26.49 2.77 41.49
N THR A 2 -25.76 1.70 41.19
CA THR A 2 -24.39 1.65 40.69
C THR A 2 -24.30 2.16 39.25
N ALA A 3 -23.36 3.06 38.98
CA ALA A 3 -23.01 3.49 37.62
C ALA A 3 -22.51 2.28 36.82
N ALA A 4 -23.06 2.08 35.62
CA ALA A 4 -22.55 1.07 34.69
C ALA A 4 -21.11 1.43 34.30
N PRO A 5 -20.19 0.45 34.26
CA PRO A 5 -18.82 0.71 33.84
C PRO A 5 -18.82 1.15 32.38
N LEU A 6 -18.13 2.26 32.10
CA LEU A 6 -17.75 2.66 30.75
C LEU A 6 -16.91 1.51 30.17
N THR A 7 -17.49 0.69 29.31
CA THR A 7 -16.73 -0.23 28.48
C THR A 7 -15.77 0.60 27.67
N LEU A 8 -14.47 0.51 27.98
CA LEU A 8 -13.41 0.96 27.10
C LEU A 8 -13.67 0.32 25.74
N THR A 9 -14.10 1.12 24.77
CA THR A 9 -14.39 0.62 23.43
C THR A 9 -13.05 0.17 22.86
N GLU A 10 -12.89 -1.14 22.68
CA GLU A 10 -11.71 -1.71 22.02
C GLU A 10 -11.41 -0.89 20.75
N PRO A 11 -10.17 -0.46 20.53
CA PRO A 11 -9.83 0.32 19.34
C PRO A 11 -10.15 -0.50 18.10
N GLY A 12 -10.77 0.13 17.09
CA GLY A 12 -11.12 -0.51 15.82
C GLY A 12 -9.92 -1.21 15.15
N ARG A 13 -10.17 -2.21 14.30
CA ARG A 13 -9.15 -3.07 13.67
C ARG A 13 -8.02 -2.28 13.02
N CYS A 14 -8.34 -1.25 12.24
CA CYS A 14 -7.34 -0.39 11.59
C CYS A 14 -6.50 0.41 12.60
N LYS A 15 -7.04 0.75 13.79
CA LYS A 15 -6.25 1.36 14.87
C LYS A 15 -5.27 0.35 15.48
N ARG A 16 -5.70 -0.90 15.69
CA ARG A 16 -4.81 -1.98 16.17
C ARG A 16 -3.70 -2.27 15.16
N LEU A 17 -4.05 -2.35 13.88
CA LEU A 17 -3.09 -2.48 12.78
C LEU A 17 -2.06 -1.35 12.78
N LYS A 18 -2.51 -0.10 12.81
CA LYS A 18 -1.61 1.06 12.88
C LYS A 18 -0.66 0.98 14.07
N ALA A 19 -1.15 0.59 15.25
CA ALA A 19 -0.31 0.44 16.44
C ALA A 19 0.73 -0.67 16.24
N ALA A 20 0.29 -1.85 15.77
CA ALA A 20 1.13 -3.02 15.58
C ALA A 20 2.19 -2.86 14.47
N SER A 21 1.92 -2.06 13.44
CA SER A 21 2.81 -1.91 12.28
C SER A 21 3.52 -0.55 12.21
N SER A 22 3.46 0.26 13.27
CA SER A 22 4.05 1.61 13.29
C SER A 22 5.56 1.60 13.07
N SER A 23 6.28 0.72 13.78
CA SER A 23 7.73 0.56 13.62
C SER A 23 8.13 0.08 12.22
N ASP A 24 7.31 -0.78 11.61
CA ASP A 24 7.53 -1.29 10.25
C ASP A 24 7.38 -0.20 9.19
N HIS A 25 6.36 0.64 9.33
CA HIS A 25 6.14 1.80 8.49
C HIS A 25 7.33 2.76 8.58
N ASP A 26 7.77 3.12 9.79
CA ASP A 26 8.87 4.06 9.99
C ASP A 26 10.19 3.54 9.41
N GLN A 27 10.42 2.22 9.47
CA GLN A 27 11.58 1.59 8.82
C GLN A 27 11.50 1.66 7.30
N VAL A 28 10.34 1.41 6.71
CA VAL A 28 10.15 1.56 5.25
C VAL A 28 10.38 3.00 4.83
N ASP A 29 9.82 3.99 5.54
CA ASP A 29 10.02 5.41 5.22
C ASP A 29 11.50 5.80 5.28
N LYS A 30 12.22 5.41 6.34
CA LYS A 30 13.66 5.63 6.46
C LYS A 30 14.45 5.01 5.30
N LEU A 31 14.11 3.78 4.91
CA LEU A 31 14.77 3.09 3.80
C LEU A 31 14.50 3.76 2.45
N VAL A 32 13.26 4.19 2.20
CA VAL A 32 12.90 4.95 0.99
C VAL A 32 13.67 6.26 0.94
N MET A 33 13.72 7.03 2.04
CA MET A 33 14.45 8.29 2.06
C MET A 33 15.96 8.10 1.90
N ALA A 34 16.53 7.07 2.52
CA ALA A 34 17.95 6.74 2.37
C ALA A 34 18.31 6.31 0.94
N ALA A 35 17.38 5.67 0.22
CA ALA A 35 17.54 5.31 -1.18
C ALA A 35 17.45 6.51 -2.14
N GLN A 36 17.13 7.72 -1.66
CA GLN A 36 17.08 8.95 -2.46
C GLN A 36 16.41 8.79 -3.84
N PRO A 37 15.20 8.20 -3.94
CA PRO A 37 14.56 7.87 -5.22
C PRO A 37 14.21 9.09 -6.08
N PHE A 38 14.29 10.30 -5.52
CA PHE A 38 13.95 11.54 -6.21
C PHE A 38 15.16 12.44 -6.47
N ALA A 39 16.39 11.93 -6.34
CA ALA A 39 17.58 12.72 -6.67
C ALA A 39 17.67 13.03 -8.17
N ASP A 40 17.26 12.07 -9.00
CA ASP A 40 17.23 12.15 -10.46
C ASP A 40 16.21 11.15 -11.04
N ARG A 41 16.07 11.14 -12.37
CA ARG A 41 15.14 10.24 -13.08
C ARG A 41 15.59 8.78 -13.09
N GLU A 42 16.89 8.49 -13.00
CA GLU A 42 17.42 7.12 -13.01
C GLU A 42 17.09 6.41 -11.67
N ARG A 43 17.27 7.11 -10.55
CA ARG A 43 16.86 6.62 -9.23
C ARG A 43 15.34 6.52 -9.12
N TYR A 44 14.60 7.41 -9.77
CA TYR A 44 13.14 7.31 -9.81
C TYR A 44 12.66 6.12 -10.63
N ALA A 45 13.36 5.78 -11.73
CA ALA A 45 13.10 4.54 -12.46
C ALA A 45 13.30 3.29 -11.58
N CYS A 46 14.32 3.28 -10.72
CA CYS A 46 14.50 2.24 -9.71
C CYS A 46 13.31 2.20 -8.74
N PHE A 47 12.83 3.36 -8.28
CA PHE A 47 11.66 3.42 -7.43
C PHE A 47 10.41 2.86 -8.11
N LEU A 48 10.16 3.17 -9.38
CA LEU A 48 9.05 2.58 -10.15
C LEU A 48 9.17 1.07 -10.28
N GLN A 49 10.37 0.50 -10.39
CA GLN A 49 10.56 -0.95 -10.36
C GLN A 49 10.17 -1.56 -8.99
N VAL A 50 10.49 -0.88 -7.88
CA VAL A 50 10.02 -1.30 -6.54
C VAL A 50 8.49 -1.26 -6.48
N GLN A 51 7.86 -0.19 -6.97
CA GLN A 51 6.40 -0.07 -7.03
C GLN A 51 5.78 -1.15 -7.91
N HIS A 52 6.38 -1.47 -9.05
CA HIS A 52 5.91 -2.51 -9.97
C HIS A 52 5.93 -3.88 -9.29
N ARG A 53 7.05 -4.23 -8.63
CA ARG A 53 7.17 -5.50 -7.89
C ARG A 53 6.13 -5.59 -6.77
N PHE A 54 5.98 -4.54 -5.98
CA PHE A 54 5.03 -4.55 -4.87
C PHE A 54 3.57 -4.54 -5.35
N HIS A 55 3.14 -3.54 -6.11
CA HIS A 55 1.74 -3.46 -6.56
C HIS A 55 1.34 -4.63 -7.46
N GLY A 56 2.27 -5.14 -8.27
CA GLY A 56 2.03 -6.30 -9.10
C GLY A 56 1.86 -7.59 -8.29
N SER A 57 2.58 -7.76 -7.17
CA SER A 57 2.45 -8.98 -6.34
C SER A 57 1.12 -9.05 -5.59
N LEU A 58 0.45 -7.90 -5.38
CA LEU A 58 -0.89 -7.81 -4.79
C LEU A 58 -2.03 -7.94 -5.82
N LEU A 59 -1.74 -8.07 -7.12
CA LEU A 59 -2.75 -7.98 -8.17
C LEU A 59 -3.85 -9.05 -8.03
N SER A 60 -3.48 -10.27 -7.63
CA SER A 60 -4.44 -11.34 -7.33
C SER A 60 -5.38 -10.98 -6.17
N LEU A 61 -4.89 -10.30 -5.13
CA LEU A 61 -5.70 -9.90 -3.98
C LEU A 61 -6.75 -8.85 -4.36
N TYR A 62 -6.37 -7.87 -5.18
CA TYR A 62 -7.31 -6.85 -5.66
C TYR A 62 -8.38 -7.43 -6.60
N ARG A 63 -8.06 -8.51 -7.32
CA ARG A 63 -8.97 -9.17 -8.28
C ARG A 63 -9.74 -10.34 -7.69
N ASP A 64 -9.44 -10.75 -6.45
CA ASP A 64 -10.11 -11.87 -5.81
C ASP A 64 -11.61 -11.57 -5.63
N GLU A 65 -12.45 -12.50 -6.11
CA GLU A 65 -13.90 -12.33 -6.12
C GLU A 65 -14.47 -12.31 -4.70
N ALA A 66 -13.98 -13.16 -3.80
CA ALA A 66 -14.45 -13.24 -2.42
C ALA A 66 -14.09 -11.97 -1.64
N LEU A 67 -12.88 -11.43 -1.84
CA LEU A 67 -12.49 -10.15 -1.26
C LEU A 67 -13.30 -8.99 -1.84
N ASN A 68 -13.63 -8.99 -3.13
CA ASN A 68 -14.49 -7.96 -3.73
C ASN A 68 -15.95 -8.03 -3.25
N LEU A 69 -16.45 -9.22 -2.88
CA LEU A 69 -17.76 -9.34 -2.21
C LEU A 69 -17.73 -8.70 -0.80
N ARG A 70 -16.62 -8.85 -0.08
CA ARG A 70 -16.45 -8.29 1.28
C ARG A 70 -16.10 -6.80 1.27
N LEU A 71 -15.34 -6.35 0.29
CA LEU A 71 -14.88 -4.98 0.10
C LEU A 71 -15.31 -4.50 -1.30
N PRO A 72 -16.57 -4.10 -1.51
CA PRO A 72 -17.09 -3.73 -2.82
C PRO A 72 -16.25 -2.65 -3.51
N GLY A 73 -15.82 -2.93 -4.75
CA GLY A 73 -15.00 -2.03 -5.55
C GLY A 73 -13.50 -2.12 -5.32
N LEU A 74 -13.03 -3.10 -4.53
CA LEU A 74 -11.61 -3.35 -4.26
C LEU A 74 -10.76 -3.39 -5.54
N VAL A 75 -11.22 -4.05 -6.60
CA VAL A 75 -10.49 -4.15 -7.88
C VAL A 75 -10.07 -2.80 -8.47
N ARG A 76 -10.86 -1.74 -8.22
CA ARG A 76 -10.59 -0.38 -8.73
C ARG A 76 -9.53 0.37 -7.93
N LEU A 77 -9.16 -0.15 -6.76
CA LEU A 77 -8.15 0.47 -5.89
C LEU A 77 -6.72 0.10 -6.30
N SER A 78 -6.55 -0.95 -7.10
CA SER A 78 -5.23 -1.37 -7.57
C SER A 78 -4.55 -0.24 -8.36
N ARG A 79 -3.32 0.08 -7.96
CA ARG A 79 -2.48 1.08 -8.63
C ARG A 79 -1.53 0.49 -9.67
N PHE A 80 -1.58 -0.83 -9.88
CA PHE A 80 -0.57 -1.51 -10.70
C PHE A 80 -0.55 -1.04 -12.16
N ALA A 81 -1.72 -0.84 -12.78
CA ALA A 81 -1.79 -0.30 -14.14
C ALA A 81 -1.18 1.10 -14.25
N ALA A 82 -1.42 1.97 -13.26
CA ALA A 82 -0.83 3.31 -13.22
C ALA A 82 0.70 3.27 -13.08
N VAL A 83 1.25 2.29 -12.34
CA VAL A 83 2.70 2.08 -12.26
C VAL A 83 3.29 1.63 -13.60
N GLU A 84 2.60 0.73 -14.33
CA GLU A 84 3.03 0.35 -15.68
C GLU A 84 3.01 1.54 -16.64
N ASP A 85 1.97 2.37 -16.59
CA ASP A 85 1.89 3.59 -17.39
C ASP A 85 3.01 4.57 -17.04
N ASP A 86 3.34 4.72 -15.76
CA ASP A 86 4.47 5.56 -15.32
C ASP A 86 5.81 5.05 -15.85
N LEU A 87 6.03 3.73 -15.91
CA LEU A 87 7.22 3.13 -16.53
C LEU A 87 7.26 3.44 -18.04
N ARG A 88 6.13 3.33 -18.74
CA ARG A 88 6.02 3.62 -20.18
C ARG A 88 6.26 5.10 -20.48
N ASP A 89 5.74 6.01 -19.65
CA ASP A 89 5.96 7.46 -19.77
C ASP A 89 7.46 7.82 -19.66
N LEU A 90 8.23 7.03 -18.90
CA LEU A 90 9.70 7.16 -18.80
C LEU A 90 10.47 6.44 -19.91
N GLY A 91 9.79 5.81 -20.87
CA GLY A 91 10.40 5.03 -21.94
C GLY A 91 11.07 3.74 -21.46
N LEU A 92 10.69 3.24 -20.28
CA LEU A 92 11.27 2.05 -19.68
C LEU A 92 10.51 0.79 -20.14
N PRO A 93 11.21 -0.34 -20.34
CA PRO A 93 10.54 -1.60 -20.57
C PRO A 93 9.79 -2.04 -19.30
N LEU A 94 8.66 -2.71 -19.47
CA LEU A 94 7.95 -3.31 -18.35
C LEU A 94 8.72 -4.55 -17.87
N PRO A 95 9.02 -4.65 -16.56
CA PRO A 95 9.56 -5.87 -15.98
C PRO A 95 8.60 -7.05 -16.13
N GLU A 96 9.11 -8.27 -15.92
CA GLU A 96 8.23 -9.43 -15.79
C GLU A 96 7.24 -9.27 -14.63
N LEU A 97 6.06 -9.87 -14.78
CA LEU A 97 5.05 -9.85 -13.73
C LEU A 97 5.62 -10.50 -12.46
N PRO A 98 5.53 -9.81 -11.31
CA PRO A 98 6.05 -10.36 -10.06
C PRO A 98 5.21 -11.56 -9.62
N ARG A 99 5.85 -12.46 -8.87
CA ARG A 99 5.17 -13.56 -8.20
C ARG A 99 4.07 -13.00 -7.29
N GLN A 100 2.87 -13.54 -7.44
CA GLN A 100 1.73 -13.13 -6.63
C GLN A 100 1.90 -13.56 -5.18
N VAL A 101 1.45 -12.71 -4.26
CA VAL A 101 1.36 -13.02 -2.83
C VAL A 101 0.42 -14.20 -2.64
N CYS A 102 0.86 -15.19 -1.86
CA CYS A 102 0.03 -16.28 -1.37
C CYS A 102 -0.30 -15.98 0.10
N ALA A 103 -1.53 -15.59 0.37
CA ALA A 103 -2.00 -15.18 1.69
C ALA A 103 -3.38 -15.80 1.95
N SER A 104 -3.71 -16.05 3.22
CA SER A 104 -5.09 -16.34 3.62
C SER A 104 -5.98 -15.13 3.32
N ALA A 105 -7.31 -15.33 3.30
CA ALA A 105 -8.25 -14.23 3.12
C ALA A 105 -8.10 -13.15 4.21
N ALA A 106 -7.79 -13.52 5.45
CA ALA A 106 -7.56 -12.57 6.53
C ALA A 106 -6.21 -11.84 6.40
N GLN A 107 -5.13 -12.57 6.09
CA GLN A 107 -3.83 -11.94 5.80
C GLN A 107 -3.92 -10.94 4.63
N ALA A 108 -4.67 -11.28 3.58
CA ALA A 108 -4.87 -10.40 2.44
C ALA A 108 -5.43 -9.02 2.84
N LEU A 109 -6.32 -8.95 3.84
CA LEU A 109 -6.82 -7.67 4.35
C LEU A 109 -5.71 -6.81 4.95
N GLY A 110 -4.72 -7.41 5.61
CA GLY A 110 -3.54 -6.72 6.12
C GLY A 110 -2.65 -6.17 5.00
N TRP A 111 -2.43 -6.96 3.94
CA TRP A 111 -1.72 -6.51 2.74
C TRP A 111 -2.40 -5.31 2.07
N LEU A 112 -3.72 -5.40 1.90
CA LEU A 112 -4.54 -4.33 1.34
C LEU A 112 -4.49 -3.07 2.23
N TYR A 113 -4.57 -3.21 3.55
CA TYR A 113 -4.40 -2.10 4.48
C TYR A 113 -3.07 -1.36 4.28
N CYS A 114 -1.96 -2.09 4.15
CA CYS A 114 -0.65 -1.49 3.92
C CYS A 114 -0.58 -0.78 2.56
N SER A 115 -1.09 -1.41 1.50
CA SER A 115 -1.09 -0.84 0.15
C SER A 115 -1.96 0.41 0.04
N GLU A 116 -3.18 0.39 0.58
CA GLU A 116 -4.09 1.54 0.56
C GLU A 116 -3.61 2.65 1.49
N GLY A 117 -3.07 2.30 2.66
CA GLY A 117 -2.51 3.25 3.62
C GLY A 117 -1.30 4.01 3.07
N SER A 118 -0.49 3.35 2.21
CA SER A 118 0.68 3.99 1.59
C SER A 118 0.30 5.17 0.68
N ASN A 119 -0.94 5.20 0.16
CA ASN A 119 -1.42 6.30 -0.69
C ASN A 119 -1.69 7.61 0.08
N LEU A 120 -1.87 7.56 1.42
CA LEU A 120 -1.94 8.77 2.24
C LEU A 120 -0.59 9.50 2.27
N GLY A 121 0.50 8.76 2.52
CA GLY A 121 1.85 9.29 2.58
C GLY A 121 2.41 9.68 1.21
N ALA A 122 1.86 9.11 0.14
CA ALA A 122 2.25 9.41 -1.25
C ALA A 122 2.12 10.88 -1.63
N ALA A 123 1.39 11.72 -0.88
CA ALA A 123 1.33 13.17 -1.12
C ALA A 123 2.72 13.83 -1.09
N PHE A 124 3.59 13.40 -0.16
CA PHE A 124 4.96 13.91 -0.08
C PHE A 124 5.77 13.45 -1.30
N LEU A 125 5.70 12.17 -1.64
CA LEU A 125 6.41 11.57 -2.77
C LEU A 125 6.00 12.20 -4.11
N PHE A 126 4.69 12.39 -4.33
CA PHE A 126 4.15 13.04 -5.52
C PHE A 126 4.68 14.48 -5.69
N LYS A 127 4.91 15.21 -4.60
CA LYS A 127 5.52 16.53 -4.67
C LYS A 127 7.01 16.46 -5.06
N GLN A 128 7.71 15.39 -4.69
CA GLN A 128 9.10 15.20 -5.10
C GLN A 128 9.22 14.90 -6.59
N THR A 129 8.31 14.10 -7.17
CA THR A 129 8.34 13.78 -8.61
C THR A 129 8.17 15.02 -9.50
N GLN A 130 7.44 16.03 -9.03
CA GLN A 130 7.31 17.32 -9.72
C GLN A 130 8.64 18.03 -9.95
N ARG A 131 9.63 17.83 -9.05
CA ARG A 131 11.00 18.38 -9.22
C ARG A 131 11.75 17.71 -10.37
N LEU A 132 11.35 16.50 -10.75
CA LEU A 132 11.85 15.74 -11.89
C LEU A 132 11.05 16.02 -13.18
N GLY A 133 10.10 16.96 -13.13
CA GLY A 133 9.19 17.26 -14.23
C GLY A 133 8.11 16.21 -14.46
N LEU A 134 7.79 15.37 -13.46
CA LEU A 134 6.79 14.32 -13.55
C LEU A 134 5.53 14.70 -12.76
N ASN A 135 4.36 14.21 -13.18
CA ASN A 135 3.08 14.56 -12.57
C ASN A 135 2.04 13.45 -12.74
N GLY A 136 0.79 13.73 -12.36
CA GLY A 136 -0.30 12.74 -12.39
C GLY A 136 -0.76 12.33 -13.79
N ASP A 137 -0.28 13.01 -14.82
CA ASP A 137 -0.53 12.73 -16.23
C ASP A 137 0.73 12.24 -16.97
N GLU A 138 1.90 12.21 -16.32
CA GLU A 138 3.17 11.77 -16.93
C GLU A 138 4.14 11.27 -15.85
N GLY A 139 4.34 9.95 -15.78
CA GLY A 139 5.38 9.31 -14.96
C GLY A 139 5.16 9.30 -13.44
N ALA A 140 4.09 9.89 -12.90
CA ALA A 140 3.74 9.81 -11.48
C ALA A 140 2.23 9.62 -11.21
N ARG A 141 1.51 8.99 -12.14
CA ARG A 141 0.08 8.61 -12.03
C ARG A 141 -0.19 7.80 -10.77
N HIS A 142 0.66 6.82 -10.44
CA HIS A 142 0.45 5.94 -9.28
C HIS A 142 0.52 6.66 -7.91
N LEU A 143 1.12 7.86 -7.89
CA LEU A 143 1.21 8.71 -6.70
C LEU A 143 0.16 9.82 -6.71
N ALA A 144 -0.56 10.04 -7.82
CA ALA A 144 -1.55 11.09 -7.91
C ALA A 144 -2.66 10.90 -6.86
N PRO A 145 -3.20 12.00 -6.30
CA PRO A 145 -4.31 11.90 -5.36
C PRO A 145 -5.55 11.40 -6.09
N HIS A 146 -6.40 10.65 -5.38
CA HIS A 146 -7.77 10.40 -5.85
C HIS A 146 -8.49 11.75 -6.06
N PRO A 147 -9.35 11.92 -7.09
CA PRO A 147 -10.09 13.17 -7.34
C PRO A 147 -10.85 13.68 -6.10
N ASP A 148 -11.50 12.76 -5.38
CA ASP A 148 -12.25 13.08 -4.15
C ASP A 148 -11.36 13.29 -2.90
N GLY A 149 -10.04 13.18 -3.05
CA GLY A 149 -9.04 13.40 -2.01
C GLY A 149 -8.64 12.14 -1.22
N ARG A 150 -7.33 12.07 -0.88
CA ARG A 150 -6.71 10.93 -0.19
C ARG A 150 -7.37 10.59 1.15
N ALA A 151 -7.68 11.62 1.94
CA ALA A 151 -8.20 11.44 3.30
C ALA A 151 -9.64 10.89 3.30
N LEU A 152 -10.48 11.27 2.33
CA LEU A 152 -11.82 10.72 2.19
C LEU A 152 -11.73 9.24 1.82
N HIS A 153 -10.99 8.94 0.76
CA HIS A 153 -10.83 7.58 0.26
C HIS A 153 -10.26 6.62 1.32
N TRP A 154 -9.24 7.06 2.07
CA TRP A 154 -8.71 6.27 3.17
C TRP A 154 -9.73 6.00 4.27
N ARG A 155 -10.51 7.01 4.68
CA ARG A 155 -11.55 6.83 5.71
C ARG A 155 -12.61 5.84 5.26
N GLU A 156 -13.00 5.86 3.98
CA GLU A 156 -13.95 4.90 3.42
C GLU A 156 -13.39 3.48 3.41
N PHE A 157 -12.13 3.30 3.00
CA PHE A 157 -11.47 1.99 3.05
C PHE A 157 -11.40 1.46 4.49
N VAL A 158 -10.95 2.30 5.44
CA VAL A 158 -10.90 1.96 6.87
C VAL A 158 -12.28 1.57 7.41
N ALA A 159 -13.32 2.33 7.07
CA ALA A 159 -14.68 2.03 7.53
C ALA A 159 -15.18 0.67 7.01
N ARG A 160 -14.89 0.34 5.74
CA ARG A 160 -15.23 -0.98 5.17
C ARG A 160 -14.43 -2.09 5.84
N LEU A 161 -13.13 -1.88 6.04
CA LEU A 161 -12.26 -2.86 6.65
C LEU A 161 -12.64 -3.10 8.12
N ASP A 162 -12.89 -2.07 8.92
CA ASP A 162 -13.35 -2.17 10.32
C ASP A 162 -14.75 -2.80 10.43
N GLY A 163 -15.62 -2.59 9.43
CA GLY A 163 -16.97 -3.14 9.38
C GLY A 163 -17.06 -4.65 9.12
N LEU A 164 -15.96 -5.31 8.75
CA LEU A 164 -15.93 -6.76 8.58
C LEU A 164 -16.06 -7.47 9.93
N VAL A 165 -16.88 -8.52 9.97
CA VAL A 165 -16.93 -9.47 11.09
C VAL A 165 -15.82 -10.49 10.88
N LEU A 166 -14.91 -10.57 11.85
CA LEU A 166 -13.80 -11.51 11.91
C LEU A 166 -13.79 -12.18 13.28
N ASN A 167 -13.33 -13.43 13.35
CA ASN A 167 -12.99 -14.07 14.61
C ASN A 167 -11.57 -13.66 15.08
N ASP A 168 -11.19 -14.05 16.30
CA ASP A 168 -9.90 -13.65 16.89
C ASP A 168 -8.67 -14.18 16.12
N GLU A 169 -8.78 -15.37 15.51
CA GLU A 169 -7.71 -15.96 14.68
C GLU A 169 -7.53 -15.15 13.39
N GLU A 170 -8.62 -14.79 12.72
CA GLU A 170 -8.60 -13.92 11.54
C GLU A 170 -8.05 -12.54 11.88
N GLU A 171 -8.43 -11.95 13.02
CA GLU A 171 -7.88 -10.66 13.49
C GLU A 171 -6.36 -10.71 13.66
N ALA A 172 -5.82 -11.81 14.21
CA ALA A 172 -4.38 -12.02 14.32
C ALA A 172 -3.73 -12.18 12.94
N GLU A 173 -4.35 -12.93 12.03
CA GLU A 173 -3.87 -13.12 10.66
C GLU A 173 -3.81 -11.82 9.86
N VAL A 174 -4.76 -10.90 10.07
CA VAL A 174 -4.75 -9.57 9.47
C VAL A 174 -3.47 -8.80 9.84
N ILE A 175 -3.03 -8.88 11.11
CA ILE A 175 -1.79 -8.25 11.57
C ILE A 175 -0.58 -8.92 10.92
N VAL A 176 -0.55 -10.26 10.86
CA VAL A 176 0.52 -11.01 10.19
C VAL A 176 0.64 -10.60 8.71
N GLY A 177 -0.48 -10.45 8.02
CA GLY A 177 -0.51 -9.98 6.63
C GLY A 177 0.06 -8.56 6.45
N ALA A 178 -0.27 -7.64 7.37
CA ALA A 178 0.26 -6.28 7.32
C ALA A 178 1.78 -6.24 7.52
N ILE A 179 2.31 -7.01 8.48
CA ILE A 179 3.75 -7.12 8.73
C ILE A 179 4.45 -7.73 7.50
N ALA A 180 3.91 -8.81 6.94
CA ALA A 180 4.44 -9.45 5.74
C ALA A 180 4.49 -8.48 4.54
N ALA A 181 3.51 -7.58 4.41
CA ALA A 181 3.51 -6.55 3.37
C ALA A 181 4.68 -5.56 3.52
N PHE A 182 4.95 -5.10 4.74
CA PHE A 182 6.10 -4.23 4.99
C PHE A 182 7.42 -4.96 4.76
N ASP A 183 7.54 -6.23 5.18
CA ASP A 183 8.72 -7.07 4.91
C ASP A 183 8.98 -7.22 3.42
N SER A 184 7.95 -7.54 2.63
CA SER A 184 8.04 -7.65 1.18
C SER A 184 8.46 -6.35 0.53
N TYR A 185 7.89 -5.21 0.95
CA TYR A 185 8.28 -3.92 0.40
C TYR A 185 9.77 -3.60 0.69
N ARG A 186 10.25 -3.88 1.91
CA ARG A 186 11.67 -3.73 2.28
C ARG A 186 12.57 -4.62 1.42
N ALA A 187 12.16 -5.86 1.17
CA ALA A 187 12.91 -6.79 0.32
C ALA A 187 13.03 -6.25 -1.11
N HIS A 188 11.93 -5.85 -1.73
CA HIS A 188 11.94 -5.27 -3.08
C HIS A 188 12.80 -4.01 -3.16
N LEU A 189 12.72 -3.13 -2.17
CA LEU A 189 13.53 -1.92 -2.13
C LEU A 189 15.03 -2.23 -2.04
N ARG A 190 15.42 -3.16 -1.17
CA ARG A 190 16.82 -3.59 -1.05
C ARG A 190 17.33 -4.24 -2.33
N GLU A 191 16.57 -5.16 -2.92
CA GLU A 191 16.96 -5.86 -4.15
C GLU A 191 17.18 -4.89 -5.31
N VAL A 192 16.24 -3.96 -5.53
CA VAL A 192 16.31 -3.04 -6.67
C VAL A 192 17.43 -2.02 -6.49
N PHE A 193 17.57 -1.43 -5.30
CA PHE A 193 18.58 -0.39 -5.05
C PHE A 193 19.98 -0.95 -4.72
N ALA A 194 20.13 -2.24 -4.41
CA ALA A 194 21.44 -2.89 -4.28
C ALA A 194 21.99 -3.42 -5.61
N SER A 195 21.17 -3.50 -6.66
CA SER A 195 21.57 -3.96 -8.00
C SER A 195 22.07 -2.83 -8.91
N GLN A 196 22.39 -1.66 -8.34
CA GLN A 196 22.88 -0.45 -9.01
C GLN A 196 24.32 -0.15 -8.60
#